data_AF-C2XSM3-F1
#
_entry.id   AF-C2XSM3-F1
#
_cell.length_a   1.000
_cell.length_b   1.000
_cell.length_c   1.000
_cell.angle_alpha   90.00
_cell.angle_beta   90.00
_cell.angle_gamma   90.00
#
_symmetry.space_group_name_H-M   'P 1'
#
loop_
_entity.id
_entity.type
_entity.pdbx_description
1 polymer ?
#
loop_
_entity_poly.entity_id
_entity_poly.type
_entity_poly.pdbx_seq_one_letter_code
_entity_poly.pdbx_strand_id
1 'polypeptide(L)' 'MVIQDKEMVEVEPIDNQYPYLVKRGKMEPFIDMMEQDGWSFVDRDIMANSLIFEKGDQSKSIPYKYFTRYYTLIYSY' A
#
# COMPACT_ATOMS: atom_id res chain seq x y z
N MET A 1 7.13 8.71 15.49
CA MET A 1 7.69 7.54 14.79
C MET A 1 8.16 8.01 13.43
N VAL A 2 9.46 7.91 13.13
CA VAL A 2 10.01 8.23 11.81
C VAL A 2 10.69 6.97 11.30
N ILE A 3 10.27 6.46 10.14
CA ILE A 3 10.95 5.37 9.46
C ILE A 3 12.21 5.98 8.81
N GLN A 4 13.33 5.99 9.53
CA GLN A 4 14.57 6.62 9.07
C GLN A 4 15.37 5.73 8.13
N ASP A 5 15.30 4.40 8.29
CA ASP A 5 16.16 3.45 7.56
C ASP A 5 15.41 2.45 6.66
N LYS A 6 14.09 2.57 6.56
CA LYS A 6 13.24 1.71 5.72
C LYS A 6 12.25 2.53 4.91
N GLU A 7 12.00 2.11 3.67
CA GLU A 7 11.06 2.80 2.78
C GLU A 7 9.60 2.36 3.05
N MET A 8 9.43 1.14 3.55
CA MET A 8 8.17 0.55 3.99
C MET A 8 8.40 -0.34 5.21
N VAL A 9 7.40 -0.42 6.10
CA VAL A 9 7.37 -1.39 7.19
C VAL A 9 6.00 -2.05 7.28
N GLU A 10 5.98 -3.35 7.56
CA GLU A 10 4.75 -4.04 7.98
C GLU A 10 4.39 -3.59 9.40
N VAL A 11 3.11 -3.43 9.67
CA VAL A 11 2.58 -2.98 10.97
C VAL A 11 1.86 -4.14 11.64
N GLU A 12 1.86 -4.15 12.98
CA GLU A 12 1.04 -5.09 13.74
C GLU A 12 -0.44 -5.04 13.31
N PRO A 13 -1.17 -6.17 13.40
CA PRO A 13 -2.50 -6.24 12.85
C PRO A 13 -3.47 -5.28 13.53
N ILE A 14 -4.28 -4.58 12.74
CA ILE A 14 -5.37 -3.71 13.20
C ILE A 14 -6.67 -4.31 12.72
N ASP A 15 -7.54 -4.76 13.63
CA ASP A 15 -8.83 -5.37 13.29
C ASP A 15 -8.72 -6.51 12.25
N ASN A 16 -7.76 -7.42 12.44
CA ASN A 16 -7.40 -8.52 11.51
C ASN A 16 -6.90 -8.08 10.13
N GLN A 17 -6.51 -6.82 9.95
CA GLN A 17 -5.85 -6.32 8.74
C GLN A 17 -4.36 -6.19 9.01
N TYR A 18 -3.53 -6.47 8.01
CA TYR A 18 -2.07 -6.43 8.10
C TYR A 18 -1.54 -5.27 7.23
N PRO A 19 -1.62 -4.01 7.72
CA PRO A 19 -1.28 -2.87 6.90
C PRO A 19 0.24 -2.66 6.80
N TYR A 20 0.64 -2.04 5.69
CA TYR A 20 1.98 -1.52 5.48
C TYR A 20 2.01 -0.01 5.71
N LEU A 21 3.06 0.48 6.36
CA LEU A 21 3.30 1.90 6.55
C LEU A 21 4.40 2.38 5.59
N VAL A 22 4.05 3.38 4.79
CA VAL A 22 4.96 4.02 3.83
C VAL A 22 5.00 5.53 4.04
N LYS A 23 6.06 6.19 3.56
CA LYS A 23 6.10 7.66 3.53
C LYS A 23 4.95 8.19 2.65
N ARG A 24 4.31 9.26 3.10
CA ARG A 24 3.14 9.81 2.40
C ARG A 24 3.50 10.21 0.98
N GLY A 25 2.72 9.69 0.02
CA GLY A 25 2.95 9.93 -1.41
C GLY A 25 4.11 9.13 -2.01
N LYS A 26 4.75 8.26 -1.22
CA LYS A 26 5.79 7.32 -1.66
C LYS A 26 5.27 5.89 -1.56
N MET A 27 4.33 5.55 -2.46
CA MET A 27 3.69 4.23 -2.48
C MET A 27 4.49 3.19 -3.27
N GLU A 28 5.53 3.62 -3.97
CA GLU A 28 6.37 2.80 -4.84
C GLU A 28 6.90 1.54 -4.12
N PRO A 29 7.36 1.59 -2.85
CA PRO A 29 7.82 0.37 -2.17
C PRO A 29 6.76 -0.73 -2.04
N PHE A 30 5.48 -0.34 -1.90
CA PHE A 30 4.38 -1.31 -1.85
C PHE A 30 4.00 -1.81 -3.24
N ILE A 31 4.04 -0.91 -4.23
CA ILE A 31 3.80 -1.26 -5.63
C ILE A 31 4.84 -2.27 -6.12
N ASP A 32 6.13 -2.01 -5.87
CA ASP A 32 7.24 -2.88 -6.26
C ASP A 32 7.12 -4.27 -5.61
N MET A 33 6.69 -4.33 -4.35
CA MET A 33 6.42 -5.60 -3.64
C MET A 33 5.30 -6.40 -4.32
N MET A 34 4.19 -5.73 -4.69
CA MET A 34 3.08 -6.36 -5.40
C MET A 34 3.50 -6.84 -6.81
N GLU A 35 4.35 -6.07 -7.50
CA GLU A 35 4.92 -6.46 -8.80
C GLU A 35 5.83 -7.68 -8.72
N GLN A 36 6.63 -7.78 -7.65
CA GLN A 36 7.42 -8.99 -7.36
C GLN A 36 6.53 -10.22 -7.12
N ASP A 37 5.34 -10.03 -6.55
CA ASP A 37 4.31 -11.06 -6.37
C ASP A 37 3.50 -11.35 -7.66
N GLY A 38 3.85 -10.68 -8.77
CA GLY A 38 3.26 -10.87 -10.09
C GLY A 38 1.95 -10.11 -10.32
N TRP A 39 1.67 -9.07 -9.53
CA TRP A 39 0.57 -8.14 -9.77
C TRP A 39 1.08 -6.92 -10.54
N SER A 40 0.40 -6.52 -11.61
CA SER A 40 0.74 -5.30 -12.35
C SER A 40 -0.01 -4.11 -11.76
N PHE A 41 0.70 -3.02 -11.46
CA PHE A 41 0.05 -1.77 -11.06
C PHE A 41 -0.66 -1.12 -12.25
N VAL A 42 -1.93 -0.75 -12.07
CA VAL A 42 -2.76 -0.17 -13.12
C VAL A 42 -2.97 1.32 -12.90
N ASP A 43 -3.50 1.69 -11.74
CA ASP A 43 -3.82 3.07 -11.42
C ASP A 43 -3.91 3.30 -9.91
N ARG A 44 -3.82 4.57 -9.53
CA ARG A 44 -4.16 5.06 -8.20
C ARG A 44 -5.47 5.83 -8.28
N ASP A 45 -6.54 5.23 -7.78
CA ASP A 45 -7.81 5.92 -7.60
C ASP A 45 -7.72 6.86 -6.40
N ILE A 46 -7.49 8.15 -6.69
CA ILE A 46 -7.37 9.20 -5.67
C ILE A 46 -8.72 9.46 -4.98
N MET A 47 -9.85 9.22 -5.66
CA MET A 47 -11.18 9.46 -5.11
C MET A 47 -11.58 8.35 -4.13
N ALA A 48 -11.27 7.10 -4.47
CA ALA A 48 -11.50 5.95 -3.59
C ALA A 48 -10.38 5.74 -2.55
N ASN A 49 -9.24 6.43 -2.70
CA ASN A 49 -8.01 6.17 -1.96
C ASN A 49 -7.57 4.70 -2.05
N SER A 50 -7.43 4.20 -3.27
CA SER A 50 -6.97 2.85 -3.51
C SER A 50 -5.89 2.76 -4.61
N LEU A 51 -5.13 1.67 -4.55
CA LEU A 51 -4.20 1.25 -5.59
C LEU A 51 -4.82 0.05 -6.32
N ILE A 52 -4.95 0.16 -7.64
CA ILE A 52 -5.54 -0.86 -8.49
C ILE A 52 -4.42 -1.71 -9.09
N PHE A 53 -4.55 -3.02 -8.96
CA PHE A 53 -3.62 -4.01 -9.47
C PHE A 53 -4.35 -5.08 -10.27
N GLU A 54 -3.69 -5.66 -11.26
CA GLU A 54 -4.21 -6.74 -12.09
C GLU A 54 -3.24 -7.93 -12.17
N LYS A 55 -3.78 -9.14 -12.26
CA LYS A 55 -3.03 -10.38 -12.45
C LYS A 55 -3.86 -11.37 -13.26
N GLY A 56 -3.66 -11.39 -14.58
CA GLY A 56 -4.53 -12.13 -15.50
C GLY A 56 -5.95 -11.57 -15.46
N ASP A 57 -6.94 -12.43 -15.22
CA ASP A 57 -8.36 -12.03 -15.12
C ASP A 57 -8.76 -11.50 -13.72
N GLN A 58 -7.80 -11.38 -12.79
CA GLN A 58 -8.05 -10.90 -11.44
C GLN A 58 -7.67 -9.42 -11.31
N SER A 59 -8.52 -8.65 -10.65
CA SER A 59 -8.23 -7.27 -10.25
C SER A 59 -8.34 -7.13 -8.72
N LYS A 60 -7.45 -6.35 -8.13
CA LYS A 60 -7.45 -5.99 -6.70
C LYS A 60 -7.46 -4.48 -6.55
N SER A 61 -8.31 -4.00 -5.66
CA SER A 61 -8.30 -2.62 -5.19
C SER A 61 -7.81 -2.62 -3.75
N ILE A 62 -6.59 -2.11 -3.53
CA ILE A 62 -5.93 -2.09 -2.22
C ILE A 62 -6.16 -0.71 -1.59
N PRO A 63 -6.97 -0.58 -0.53
CA PRO A 63 -7.27 0.71 0.07
C PRO A 63 -6.07 1.24 0.87
N TYR A 64 -5.92 2.56 0.90
CA TYR A 64 -4.94 3.24 1.73
C TYR A 64 -5.55 4.40 2.51
N LYS A 65 -4.91 4.79 3.62
CA LYS A 65 -5.34 5.90 4.47
C LYS A 65 -4.15 6.76 4.88
N TYR A 66 -4.30 8.08 4.79
CA TYR A 66 -3.34 9.01 5.38
C TYR A 66 -3.38 8.89 6.91
N PHE A 67 -2.31 8.36 7.50
CA PHE A 67 -2.24 8.10 8.94
C PHE A 67 -1.73 9.32 9.70
N THR A 68 -0.63 9.91 9.24
CA THR A 68 -0.10 11.17 9.77
C THR A 68 0.21 12.14 8.63
N ARG A 69 0.72 13.33 8.96
CA ARG A 69 1.25 14.26 7.95
C ARG A 69 2.32 13.60 7.06
N TYR A 70 3.06 12.62 7.57
CA TYR A 70 4.24 12.06 6.91
C TYR A 70 4.05 10.62 6.42
N TYR A 71 2.97 9.94 6.80
CA TYR A 71 2.82 8.50 6.54
C TYR A 71 1.43 8.12 6.04
N THR A 72 1.39 7.08 5.22
CA THR A 72 0.20 6.41 4.71
C THR A 72 0.22 4.95 5.13
N LEU A 73 -0.93 4.45 5.58
CA LEU A 73 -1.19 3.03 5.76
C LEU A 73 -1.81 2.47 4.49
N ILE A 74 -1.33 1.33 4.02
CA ILE A 74 -1.88 0.57 2.89
C ILE A 74 -2.39 -0.75 3.45
N TYR A 75 -3.66 -1.05 3.29
CA TYR A 75 -4.30 -2.22 3.90
C TYR A 75 -4.31 -3.38 2.92
N SER A 76 -3.50 -4.40 3.21
CA SER A 76 -3.49 -5.66 2.47
C SER A 76 -4.35 -6.71 3.20
N TYR A 77 -5.12 -7.49 2.43
CA TYR A 77 -5.94 -8.62 2.90
C TYR A 77 -5.35 -9.95 2.44
#